data_AF-A0A7V8RZ76-F1
#
_entry.id   AF-A0A7V8RZ76-F1
#
_cell.length_a   1.000
_cell.length_b   1.000
_cell.length_c   1.000
_cell.angle_alpha   90.00
_cell.angle_beta   90.00
_cell.angle_gamma   90.00
#
_symmetry.space_group_name_H-M   'P 1'
#
loop_
_entity.id
_entity.type
_entity.pdbx_description
1 polymer ?
#
loop_
_entity_poly.entity_id
_entity_poly.type
_entity_poly.pdbx_seq_one_letter_code
_entity_poly.pdbx_strand_id
1 'polypeptide(L)'
;MTVVALVLSILIGVGHRSQVARDRYDARVLDTAVTWVNTLINMKKSNLDASVQTLQDGTAGQFSDHLGEMIAGAVKLARTVDADAAGEIDSVTIERTEREAQARPIPDEDTGLPSVERTDRVMVVATSVTRDANASPKVNQWHLRLAVSKVGDQLLITGLELLR
;
A
#
# COMPACT_ATOMS: atom_id res chain seq x y z
N MET A 1 22.61 -37.79 27.34
CA MET A 1 21.37 -37.22 26.77
C MET A 1 21.53 -35.71 26.70
N THR A 2 22.20 -35.19 25.67
CA THR A 2 22.53 -33.74 25.63
C THR A 2 22.72 -33.20 24.20
N VAL A 3 21.96 -33.73 23.24
CA VAL A 3 22.01 -33.25 21.83
C VAL A 3 20.67 -32.64 21.40
N VAL A 4 19.57 -32.92 22.10
CA VAL A 4 18.22 -32.44 21.72
C VAL A 4 17.99 -30.97 22.08
N ALA A 5 18.61 -30.47 23.16
CA ALA A 5 18.38 -29.10 23.63
C ALA A 5 18.94 -28.02 22.70
N LEU A 6 20.11 -28.25 22.08
CA LEU A 6 20.73 -27.26 21.19
C LEU A 6 19.94 -27.09 19.88
N VAL A 7 19.39 -28.18 19.34
CA VAL A 7 18.59 -28.16 18.11
C VAL A 7 17.27 -27.40 18.32
N LEU A 8 16.62 -27.57 19.48
CA LEU A 8 15.37 -26.88 19.77
C LEU A 8 15.56 -25.36 19.90
N SER A 9 16.64 -24.91 20.56
CA SER A 9 16.93 -23.47 20.69
C SER A 9 17.26 -22.80 19.35
N ILE A 10 17.91 -23.52 18.43
CA ILE A 10 18.19 -23.03 17.07
C ILE A 10 16.88 -22.91 16.26
N LEU A 11 15.99 -23.89 16.34
CA LEU A 11 14.70 -23.87 15.64
C LEU A 11 13.75 -22.77 16.15
N ILE A 12 13.72 -22.53 17.48
CA ILE A 12 12.92 -21.44 18.08
C ILE A 12 13.49 -20.07 17.66
N GLY A 13 14.81 -19.91 17.62
CA GLY A 13 15.45 -18.66 17.20
C GLY A 13 15.22 -18.31 15.73
N VAL A 14 15.30 -19.29 14.83
CA VAL A 14 15.04 -19.12 13.39
C VAL A 14 13.55 -18.90 13.13
N GLY A 15 12.67 -19.65 13.81
CA GLY A 15 11.22 -19.46 13.73
C GLY A 15 10.79 -18.07 14.18
N HIS A 16 11.29 -17.59 15.32
CA HIS A 16 10.94 -16.28 15.87
C HIS A 16 11.48 -15.12 15.03
N ARG A 17 12.72 -15.19 14.54
CA ARG A 17 13.28 -14.17 13.64
C ARG A 17 12.50 -14.07 12.33
N SER A 18 12.12 -15.21 11.75
CA SER A 18 11.34 -15.23 10.51
C SER A 18 9.93 -14.66 10.69
N GLN A 19 9.30 -14.86 11.85
CA GLN A 19 7.99 -14.25 12.16
C GLN A 19 8.11 -12.73 12.29
N VAL A 20 9.07 -12.26 13.08
CA VAL A 20 9.31 -10.82 13.25
C VAL A 20 9.68 -10.13 11.93
N ALA A 21 10.45 -10.78 11.06
CA ALA A 21 10.76 -10.25 9.73
C ALA A 21 9.53 -10.18 8.82
N ARG A 22 8.63 -11.17 8.87
CA ARG A 22 7.34 -11.14 8.16
C ARG A 22 6.48 -9.99 8.66
N ASP A 23 6.29 -9.87 9.96
CA ASP A 23 5.44 -8.83 10.55
C ASP A 23 5.95 -7.43 10.20
N ARG A 24 7.28 -7.23 10.23
CA ARG A 24 7.89 -5.96 9.78
C ARG A 24 7.66 -5.70 8.29
N TYR A 25 7.81 -6.71 7.45
CA TYR A 25 7.57 -6.56 6.02
C TYR A 25 6.11 -6.19 5.75
N ASP A 26 5.19 -6.90 6.38
CA ASP A 26 3.74 -6.67 6.26
C ASP A 26 3.36 -5.26 6.75
N ALA A 27 3.94 -4.82 7.86
CA ALA A 27 3.75 -3.45 8.36
C ALA A 27 4.21 -2.40 7.33
N ARG A 28 5.36 -2.61 6.67
CA ARG A 28 5.82 -1.70 5.61
C ARG A 28 4.92 -1.72 4.37
N VAL A 29 4.37 -2.88 4.01
CA VAL A 29 3.40 -2.98 2.90
C VAL A 29 2.13 -2.19 3.21
N LEU A 30 1.58 -2.36 4.42
CA LEU A 30 0.42 -1.64 4.89
C LEU A 30 0.68 -0.13 4.97
N ASP A 31 1.81 0.29 5.53
CA ASP A 31 2.23 1.69 5.65
C ASP A 31 2.40 2.36 4.28
N THR A 32 2.99 1.64 3.32
CA THR A 32 3.12 2.09 1.92
C THR A 32 1.74 2.37 1.32
N ALA A 33 0.80 1.42 1.45
CA ALA A 33 -0.55 1.57 0.93
C ALA A 33 -1.33 2.69 1.64
N VAL A 34 -1.23 2.79 2.97
CA VAL A 34 -1.88 3.83 3.77
C VAL A 34 -1.37 5.20 3.39
N THR A 35 -0.05 5.39 3.31
CA THR A 35 0.55 6.67 2.93
C THR A 35 0.10 7.11 1.54
N TRP A 36 0.08 6.18 0.59
CA TRP A 36 -0.34 6.46 -0.77
C TRP A 36 -1.84 6.82 -0.85
N VAL A 37 -2.72 6.02 -0.24
CA VAL A 37 -4.17 6.29 -0.25
C VAL A 37 -4.51 7.55 0.53
N ASN A 38 -3.87 7.78 1.68
CA ASN A 38 -4.11 8.98 2.48
C ASN A 38 -3.77 10.25 1.70
N THR A 39 -2.68 10.23 0.93
CA THR A 39 -2.32 11.30 -0.01
C THR A 39 -3.41 11.52 -1.05
N LEU A 40 -3.92 10.44 -1.66
CA LEU A 40 -4.96 10.51 -2.68
C LEU A 40 -6.27 11.13 -2.14
N ILE A 41 -6.79 10.61 -1.02
CA ILE A 41 -8.12 10.99 -0.52
C ILE A 41 -8.16 12.37 0.17
N ASN A 42 -7.00 12.90 0.57
CA ASN A 42 -6.83 14.23 1.16
C ASN A 42 -6.21 15.25 0.18
N MET A 43 -6.11 14.89 -1.10
CA MET A 43 -5.61 15.79 -2.13
C MET A 43 -6.59 16.93 -2.38
N LYS A 44 -6.09 18.16 -2.34
CA LYS A 44 -6.83 19.40 -2.53
C LYS A 44 -5.96 20.47 -3.17
N LYS A 45 -6.56 21.59 -3.56
CA LYS A 45 -5.86 22.66 -4.29
C LYS A 45 -4.59 23.15 -3.59
N SER A 46 -4.59 23.28 -2.25
CA SER A 46 -3.46 23.82 -1.50
C SER A 46 -2.24 22.88 -1.40
N ASN A 47 -2.42 21.57 -1.59
CA ASN A 47 -1.35 20.57 -1.51
C ASN A 47 -1.22 19.74 -2.80
N LEU A 48 -1.84 20.20 -3.90
CA LEU A 48 -1.99 19.41 -5.11
C LEU A 48 -0.67 18.95 -5.68
N ASP A 49 0.26 19.87 -5.94
CA ASP A 49 1.53 19.54 -6.59
C ASP A 49 2.37 18.60 -5.71
N ALA A 50 2.40 18.83 -4.40
CA ALA A 50 3.08 17.95 -3.44
C ALA A 50 2.43 16.56 -3.36
N SER A 51 1.09 16.50 -3.42
CA SER A 51 0.35 15.22 -3.40
C SER A 51 0.61 14.44 -4.68
N VAL A 52 0.58 15.10 -5.85
CA VAL A 52 0.90 14.47 -7.14
C VAL A 52 2.33 13.93 -7.15
N GLN A 53 3.30 14.71 -6.67
CA GLN A 53 4.68 14.26 -6.56
C GLN A 53 4.80 13.03 -5.65
N THR A 54 4.17 13.06 -4.48
CA THR A 54 4.17 11.93 -3.53
C THR A 54 3.56 10.67 -4.14
N LEU A 55 2.46 10.80 -4.89
CA LEU A 55 1.83 9.67 -5.58
C LEU A 55 2.73 9.13 -6.71
N GLN A 56 3.47 10.00 -7.42
CA GLN A 56 4.44 9.60 -8.44
C GLN A 56 5.63 8.86 -7.82
N ASP A 57 6.23 9.42 -6.78
CA ASP A 57 7.38 8.83 -6.09
C ASP A 57 7.04 7.49 -5.44
N GLY A 58 5.80 7.34 -4.94
CA GLY A 58 5.29 6.09 -4.37
C GLY A 58 4.82 5.04 -5.39
N THR A 59 5.00 5.27 -6.68
CA THR A 59 4.56 4.36 -7.75
C THR A 59 5.74 3.90 -8.60
N ALA A 60 5.80 2.62 -8.97
CA ALA A 60 6.83 2.14 -9.89
C ALA A 60 6.40 2.33 -11.36
N GLY A 61 7.28 2.93 -12.17
CA GLY A 61 7.09 3.14 -13.60
C GLY A 61 6.17 4.32 -13.95
N GLN A 62 5.96 4.55 -15.25
CA GLN A 62 4.81 5.38 -15.68
C GLN A 62 3.56 4.64 -15.22
N PHE A 63 2.67 5.32 -14.50
CA PHE A 63 1.43 4.73 -13.99
C PHE A 63 0.84 3.78 -15.05
N SER A 64 0.60 2.50 -14.72
CA SER A 64 -0.18 1.63 -15.61
C SER A 64 -1.39 2.44 -16.11
N ASP A 65 -1.76 2.35 -17.39
CA ASP A 65 -2.73 3.28 -18.02
C ASP A 65 -3.95 3.59 -17.12
N HIS A 66 -4.48 2.57 -16.44
CA HIS A 66 -5.59 2.71 -15.50
C HIS A 66 -5.30 3.53 -14.21
N LEU A 67 -4.15 3.31 -13.59
CA LEU A 67 -3.69 4.08 -12.41
C LEU A 67 -3.48 5.55 -12.78
N GLY A 68 -2.92 5.81 -13.96
CA GLY A 68 -2.69 7.16 -14.48
C GLY A 68 -4.01 7.90 -14.72
N GLU A 69 -4.99 7.23 -15.32
CA GLU A 69 -6.34 7.78 -15.54
C GLU A 69 -7.04 8.14 -14.23
N MET A 70 -6.97 7.30 -13.20
CA MET A 70 -7.59 7.59 -11.90
C MET A 70 -6.94 8.79 -11.22
N ILE A 71 -5.60 8.86 -11.21
CA ILE A 71 -4.89 10.02 -10.65
C ILE A 71 -5.23 11.29 -11.44
N ALA A 72 -5.27 11.22 -12.78
CA ALA A 72 -5.66 12.36 -13.60
C ALA A 72 -7.08 12.84 -13.29
N GLY A 73 -8.01 11.92 -13.03
CA GLY A 73 -9.37 12.24 -12.57
C GLY A 73 -9.39 12.96 -11.22
N ALA A 74 -8.65 12.44 -10.24
CA ALA A 74 -8.53 13.05 -8.92
C ALA A 74 -7.87 14.43 -8.97
N VAL A 75 -6.80 14.60 -9.76
CA VAL A 75 -6.12 15.88 -10.00
C VAL A 75 -7.07 16.87 -10.66
N LYS A 76 -7.85 16.44 -11.66
CA LYS A 76 -8.85 17.30 -12.32
C LYS A 76 -9.85 17.82 -11.31
N LEU A 77 -10.43 16.94 -10.48
CA LEU A 77 -11.39 17.30 -9.44
C LEU A 77 -10.78 18.32 -8.45
N ALA A 78 -9.59 18.04 -7.92
CA ALA A 78 -8.89 18.90 -6.97
C ALA A 78 -8.51 20.28 -7.55
N ARG A 79 -8.34 20.41 -8.88
CA ARG A 79 -8.10 21.69 -9.56
C ARG A 79 -9.36 22.48 -9.81
N THR A 80 -10.42 21.82 -10.27
CA THR A 80 -11.65 22.49 -10.73
C THR A 80 -12.51 22.99 -9.58
N VAL A 81 -12.47 22.29 -8.46
CA VAL A 81 -13.20 22.66 -7.27
C VAL A 81 -12.18 23.29 -6.34
N ASP A 82 -12.42 24.49 -5.82
CA ASP A 82 -11.66 25.00 -4.67
C ASP A 82 -12.08 24.22 -3.40
N ALA A 83 -12.06 22.89 -3.54
CA ALA A 83 -12.61 21.96 -2.58
C ALA A 83 -11.57 21.65 -1.54
N ASP A 84 -11.96 21.87 -0.29
CA ASP A 84 -11.31 21.18 0.79
C ASP A 84 -11.66 19.69 0.69
N ALA A 85 -10.66 18.84 0.95
CA ALA A 85 -10.81 17.40 1.00
C ALA A 85 -10.30 16.94 2.36
N ALA A 86 -11.13 16.15 3.04
CA ALA A 86 -10.79 15.48 4.28
C ALA A 86 -11.25 14.03 4.17
N GLY A 87 -10.32 13.09 4.29
CA GLY A 87 -10.59 11.67 4.22
C GLY A 87 -9.89 10.89 5.32
N GLU A 88 -10.50 9.77 5.67
CA GLU A 88 -10.05 8.83 6.68
C GLU A 88 -10.07 7.41 6.09
N ILE A 89 -9.07 6.61 6.46
CA ILE A 89 -9.01 5.20 6.11
C ILE A 89 -9.75 4.42 7.20
N ASP A 90 -10.85 3.78 6.82
CA ASP A 90 -11.70 3.01 7.72
C ASP A 90 -11.08 1.63 8.01
N SER A 91 -10.46 1.02 7.00
CA SER A 91 -9.75 -0.26 7.15
C SER A 91 -8.68 -0.50 6.09
N VAL A 92 -7.66 -1.28 6.46
CA VAL A 92 -6.59 -1.73 5.58
C VAL A 92 -6.24 -3.17 5.90
N THR A 93 -6.05 -4.01 4.87
CA THR A 93 -5.65 -5.40 5.05
C THR A 93 -4.86 -5.94 3.85
N ILE A 94 -3.93 -6.86 4.10
CA ILE A 94 -3.24 -7.59 3.02
C ILE A 94 -4.13 -8.77 2.60
N GLU A 95 -4.52 -8.82 1.33
CA GLU A 95 -5.20 -9.97 0.75
C GLU A 95 -4.19 -11.11 0.57
N ARG A 96 -4.41 -12.22 1.29
CA ARG A 96 -3.64 -13.46 1.10
C ARG A 96 -4.56 -14.60 0.76
N THR A 97 -4.18 -15.36 -0.25
CA THR A 97 -4.74 -16.69 -0.47
C THR A 97 -4.20 -17.62 0.62
N GLU A 98 -4.95 -18.66 1.05
CA GLU A 98 -4.47 -19.61 2.07
C GLU A 98 -3.12 -20.25 1.71
N ARG A 99 -2.85 -20.48 0.41
CA ARG A 99 -1.55 -20.96 -0.07
C ARG A 99 -0.42 -19.94 0.13
N GLU A 100 -0.72 -18.65 0.05
CA GLU A 100 0.28 -17.58 0.18
C GLU A 100 0.60 -17.29 1.65
N ALA A 101 -0.39 -17.42 2.53
CA ALA A 101 -0.21 -17.35 3.97
C ALA A 101 0.66 -18.50 4.51
N GLN A 102 0.64 -19.67 3.85
CA GLN A 102 1.40 -20.86 4.27
C GLN A 102 2.76 -21.01 3.58
N ALA A 103 2.95 -20.50 2.36
CA ALA A 103 4.06 -20.94 1.50
C ALA A 103 5.09 -19.88 1.08
N ARG A 104 4.97 -18.59 1.45
CA ARG A 104 5.87 -17.58 0.87
C ARG A 104 7.11 -17.31 1.75
N PRO A 105 8.33 -17.70 1.32
CA PRO A 105 9.54 -17.18 1.91
C PRO A 105 9.56 -15.65 1.77
N ILE A 106 10.05 -14.96 2.81
CA ILE A 106 10.30 -13.52 2.75
C ILE A 106 11.35 -13.30 1.65
N PRO A 107 11.18 -12.35 0.71
CA PRO A 107 12.22 -12.02 -0.26
C PRO A 107 13.47 -11.52 0.46
N ASP A 108 14.43 -12.43 0.59
CA ASP A 108 15.81 -12.34 1.04
C ASP A 108 16.06 -11.61 2.38
N GLU A 109 16.28 -12.39 3.44
CA GLU A 109 17.49 -12.20 4.25
C GLU A 109 18.62 -12.96 3.53
N ASP A 110 19.38 -12.27 2.69
CA ASP A 110 20.72 -12.66 2.19
C ASP A 110 20.91 -14.12 1.71
N THR A 111 20.04 -14.61 0.82
CA THR A 111 20.17 -15.97 0.26
C THR A 111 20.96 -16.05 -1.06
N GLY A 112 21.42 -14.91 -1.61
CA GLY A 112 22.16 -14.86 -2.88
C GLY A 112 21.34 -15.33 -4.10
N LEU A 113 20.03 -15.48 -3.96
CA LEU A 113 19.10 -15.79 -5.05
C LEU A 113 18.50 -14.49 -5.60
N PRO A 114 18.17 -14.41 -6.89
CA PRO A 114 17.50 -13.22 -7.42
C PRO A 114 16.14 -13.07 -6.74
N SER A 115 15.94 -11.92 -6.07
CA SER A 115 14.69 -11.55 -5.42
C SER A 115 13.56 -11.65 -6.45
N VAL A 116 12.71 -12.67 -6.33
CA VAL A 116 11.45 -12.72 -7.09
C VAL A 116 10.72 -11.43 -6.74
N GLU A 117 10.39 -10.61 -7.74
CA GLU A 117 9.60 -9.39 -7.53
C GLU A 117 8.31 -9.78 -6.81
N ARG A 118 8.25 -9.45 -5.52
CA ARG A 118 7.12 -9.80 -4.66
C ARG A 118 6.09 -8.69 -4.79
N THR A 119 4.88 -9.07 -5.18
CA THR A 119 3.72 -8.20 -5.18
C THR A 119 2.71 -8.70 -4.16
N ASP A 120 2.35 -7.85 -3.22
CA ASP A 120 1.31 -8.05 -2.23
C ASP A 120 0.07 -7.23 -2.62
N ARG A 121 -1.11 -7.80 -2.40
CA ARG A 121 -2.37 -7.09 -2.62
C ARG A 121 -2.86 -6.50 -1.31
N VAL A 122 -3.25 -5.24 -1.33
CA VAL A 122 -3.78 -4.53 -0.17
C VAL A 122 -5.18 -4.02 -0.49
N MET A 123 -6.15 -4.40 0.34
CA MET A 123 -7.50 -3.85 0.32
C MET A 123 -7.55 -2.64 1.26
N VAL A 124 -8.09 -1.53 0.78
CA VAL A 124 -8.30 -0.31 1.55
C VAL A 124 -9.75 0.14 1.40
N VAL A 125 -10.40 0.39 2.54
CA VAL A 125 -11.68 1.07 2.60
C VAL A 125 -11.44 2.43 3.24
N ALA A 126 -11.91 3.48 2.58
CA ALA A 126 -11.77 4.84 3.06
C ALA A 126 -13.01 5.67 2.71
N THR A 127 -13.20 6.74 3.47
CA THR A 127 -14.26 7.70 3.26
C THR A 127 -13.64 9.10 3.15
N SER A 128 -14.07 9.90 2.17
CA SER A 128 -13.69 11.31 2.11
C SER A 128 -14.86 12.24 1.86
N VAL A 129 -14.73 13.47 2.34
CA VAL A 129 -15.69 14.54 2.10
C VAL A 129 -15.00 15.61 1.26
N THR A 130 -15.59 15.94 0.12
CA THR A 130 -15.19 17.07 -0.71
C THR A 130 -16.17 18.21 -0.51
N ARG A 131 -15.69 19.40 -0.18
CA ARG A 131 -16.52 20.59 0.06
C ARG A 131 -16.15 21.71 -0.90
N ASP A 132 -17.01 22.00 -1.86
CA ASP A 132 -16.96 23.25 -2.64
C ASP A 132 -17.59 24.39 -1.82
N ALA A 133 -17.06 25.61 -1.93
CA ALA A 133 -17.63 26.79 -1.31
C ALA A 133 -19.08 27.07 -1.75
N ASN A 134 -19.46 26.63 -2.96
CA ASN A 134 -20.78 26.92 -3.56
C ASN A 134 -21.68 25.68 -3.72
N ALA A 135 -21.30 24.51 -3.18
CA ALA A 135 -22.10 23.29 -3.29
C ALA A 135 -22.17 22.51 -1.96
N SER A 136 -23.19 21.68 -1.82
CA SER A 136 -23.31 20.78 -0.68
C SER A 136 -22.09 19.84 -0.59
N PRO A 137 -21.60 19.53 0.62
CA PRO A 137 -20.53 18.55 0.81
C PRO A 137 -20.91 17.21 0.16
N LYS A 138 -19.97 16.63 -0.57
CA LYS A 138 -20.14 15.32 -1.20
C LYS A 138 -19.28 14.30 -0.47
N VAL A 139 -19.92 13.23 0.00
CA VAL A 139 -19.24 12.06 0.58
C VAL A 139 -18.83 11.13 -0.56
N ASN A 140 -17.58 10.69 -0.56
CA ASN A 140 -17.02 9.75 -1.50
C ASN A 140 -16.54 8.52 -0.73
N GLN A 141 -16.98 7.34 -1.16
CA GLN A 141 -16.55 6.06 -0.61
C GLN A 141 -15.51 5.46 -1.55
N TRP A 142 -14.43 4.95 -0.96
CA TRP A 142 -13.28 4.42 -1.69
C TRP A 142 -13.09 2.97 -1.27
N HIS A 143 -13.34 2.05 -2.18
CA HIS A 143 -12.99 0.63 -2.02
C HIS A 143 -11.88 0.33 -3.01
N LEU A 144 -10.64 0.22 -2.52
CA LEU A 144 -9.46 0.15 -3.36
C LEU A 144 -8.74 -1.17 -3.14
N ARG A 145 -8.28 -1.79 -4.24
CA ARG A 145 -7.28 -2.84 -4.21
C ARG A 145 -5.99 -2.31 -4.81
N LEU A 146 -4.92 -2.28 -4.02
CA LEU A 146 -3.59 -1.88 -4.44
C LEU A 146 -2.70 -3.10 -4.65
N ALA A 147 -1.87 -3.07 -5.67
CA ALA A 147 -0.71 -3.94 -5.80
C ALA A 147 0.52 -3.20 -5.29
N VAL A 148 1.15 -3.71 -4.23
CA VAL A 148 2.38 -3.18 -3.63
C VAL A 148 3.51 -4.13 -3.99
N SER A 149 4.46 -3.67 -4.80
CA SER A 149 5.59 -4.48 -5.25
C SER A 149 6.89 -4.06 -4.60
N LYS A 150 7.72 -5.03 -4.22
CA LYS A 150 9.13 -4.79 -3.86
C LYS A 150 9.95 -4.61 -5.13
N VAL A 151 10.38 -3.39 -5.40
CA VAL A 151 11.26 -3.03 -6.52
C VAL A 151 12.59 -2.56 -5.95
N GLY A 152 13.63 -3.38 -6.08
CA GLY A 152 14.89 -3.17 -5.36
C GLY A 152 14.67 -3.22 -3.84
N ASP A 153 14.99 -2.11 -3.16
CA ASP A 153 14.81 -1.96 -1.70
C ASP A 153 13.56 -1.15 -1.32
N GLN A 154 12.76 -0.73 -2.31
CA GLN A 154 11.55 0.06 -2.11
C GLN A 154 10.29 -0.78 -2.25
N LEU A 155 9.23 -0.38 -1.55
CA LEU A 155 7.87 -0.83 -1.78
C LEU A 155 7.15 0.27 -2.55
N LEU A 156 6.59 -0.08 -3.71
CA LEU A 156 5.95 0.87 -4.60
C LEU A 156 4.58 0.35 -5.02
N ILE A 157 3.65 1.26 -5.25
CA ILE A 157 2.36 0.94 -5.87
C ILE A 157 2.61 0.64 -7.35
N THR A 158 2.13 -0.50 -7.82
CA THR A 158 2.29 -0.94 -9.22
C THR A 158 0.96 -1.21 -9.92
N GLY A 159 -0.13 -1.24 -9.15
CA GLY A 159 -1.47 -1.44 -9.64
C GLY A 159 -2.51 -0.92 -8.66
N LEU A 160 -3.64 -0.51 -9.20
CA LEU A 160 -4.75 0.02 -8.44
C LEU A 160 -6.05 -0.34 -9.15
N GLU A 161 -7.01 -0.84 -8.39
CA GLU A 161 -8.34 -1.19 -8.87
C GLU A 161 -9.36 -0.54 -7.92
N LEU A 162 -10.31 0.20 -8.50
CA LEU A 162 -11.48 0.69 -7.76
C LEU A 162 -12.56 -0.38 -7.80
N LEU A 163 -12.93 -0.85 -6.61
CA LEU A 163 -13.97 -1.84 -6.41
C LEU A 163 -15.34 -1.14 -6.34
N ARG A 164 -16.37 -1.80 -6.88
CA ARG A 164 -17.74 -1.30 -6.94
C ARG A 164 -18.64 -2.03 -5.98
#